data_AF-A0A3D0S6E4-F1
#
_entry.id   AF-A0A3D0S6E4-F1
#
_cell.length_a   1.000
_cell.length_b   1.000
_cell.length_c   1.000
_cell.angle_alpha   90.00
_cell.angle_beta   90.00
_cell.angle_gamma   90.00
#
_symmetry.space_group_name_H-M   'P 1'
#
loop_
_entity.id
_entity.type
_entity.pdbx_description
1 polymer ?
#
loop_
_entity_poly.entity_id
_entity_poly.type
_entity_poly.pdbx_seq_one_letter_code
_entity_poly.pdbx_strand_id
1 'polypeptide(L)'
;MVAVAQRRELGRLIDELGVKQQLDPDERVCGAVVLLTVEEPDGHISLRCAWSEGMTWIERIGILRAAERAELPADGAHDWRI
;
A
#
# COMPACT_ATOMS: atom_id res chain seq x y z
N MET A 1 3.61 15.08 -28.96
CA MET A 1 4.11 13.72 -28.61
C MET A 1 3.43 13.32 -27.32
N VAL A 2 2.49 12.38 -27.35
CA VAL A 2 1.81 11.90 -26.12
C VAL A 2 2.77 10.94 -25.43
N ALA A 3 3.22 11.29 -24.22
CA ALA A 3 4.04 10.38 -23.43
C ALA A 3 3.18 9.16 -23.05
N VAL A 4 3.62 7.97 -23.45
CA VAL A 4 2.97 6.72 -23.07
C VAL A 4 3.45 6.36 -21.66
N ALA A 5 2.52 6.20 -20.73
CA ALA A 5 2.85 5.73 -19.39
C ALA A 5 3.48 4.33 -19.49
N GLN A 6 4.73 4.20 -19.03
CA GLN A 6 5.41 2.91 -18.95
C GLN A 6 5.24 2.31 -17.55
N ARG A 7 4.86 1.03 -17.50
CA ARG A 7 4.88 0.26 -16.27
C ARG A 7 6.34 -0.03 -15.92
N ARG A 8 6.75 0.35 -14.72
CA ARG A 8 8.10 0.12 -14.19
C ARG A 8 8.00 -0.63 -12.87
N GLU A 9 9.10 -1.25 -12.48
CA GLU A 9 9.25 -1.83 -11.15
C GLU A 9 9.21 -0.73 -10.09
N LEU A 10 8.56 -1.02 -8.96
CA LEU A 10 8.38 -0.03 -7.90
C LEU A 10 9.57 0.08 -6.95
N GLY A 11 10.45 -0.93 -6.89
CA GLY A 11 11.49 -1.03 -5.87
C GLY A 11 12.27 0.27 -5.69
N ARG A 12 12.87 0.78 -6.77
CA ARG A 12 13.61 2.05 -6.74
C ARG A 12 12.78 3.26 -6.30
N LEU A 13 11.52 3.36 -6.74
CA LEU A 13 10.63 4.48 -6.35
C LEU A 13 10.31 4.44 -4.85
N ILE A 14 10.10 3.25 -4.30
CA ILE A 14 9.84 3.04 -2.88
C ILE A 14 11.12 3.33 -2.05
N ASP A 15 12.28 2.90 -2.55
CA ASP A 15 13.58 3.14 -1.90
C ASP A 15 13.92 4.64 -1.83
N GLU A 16 13.65 5.40 -2.89
CA GLU A 16 13.87 6.85 -2.94
C GLU A 16 12.97 7.61 -1.93
N LEU A 17 11.81 7.05 -1.57
CA LEU A 17 10.93 7.57 -0.51
C LEU A 17 11.40 7.18 0.90
N GLY A 18 12.40 6.32 1.03
CA GLY A 18 12.94 5.87 2.30
C GLY A 18 12.02 4.92 3.08
N VAL A 19 11.05 4.29 2.40
CA VAL A 19 10.15 3.30 3.01
C VAL A 19 10.93 2.04 3.36
N LYS A 20 10.78 1.58 4.61
CA LYS A 20 11.48 0.40 5.14
C LYS A 20 10.49 -0.48 5.89
N GLN A 21 10.71 -1.79 5.83
CA GLN A 21 9.98 -2.77 6.60
C GLN A 21 10.93 -3.60 7.45
N GLN A 22 10.50 -3.96 8.64
CA GLN A 22 11.15 -4.98 9.46
C GLN A 22 10.40 -6.31 9.26
N LEU A 23 11.15 -7.38 9.03
CA LEU A 23 10.66 -8.75 8.92
C LEU A 23 11.49 -9.61 9.86
N ASP A 24 10.86 -10.58 10.51
CA ASP A 24 11.59 -11.60 11.25
C ASP A 24 12.33 -12.56 10.29
N PRO A 25 13.42 -13.22 10.71
CA PRO A 25 14.27 -14.02 9.82
C PRO A 25 13.57 -15.18 9.11
N ASP A 26 12.46 -15.67 9.67
CA ASP A 26 11.63 -16.74 9.15
C ASP A 26 10.39 -16.23 8.40
N GLU A 27 10.18 -14.92 8.37
CA GLU A 27 9.08 -14.32 7.63
C GLU A 27 9.42 -14.13 6.16
N ARG A 28 8.39 -14.28 5.33
CA ARG A 28 8.48 -14.02 3.89
C ARG A 28 7.32 -13.17 3.44
N VAL A 29 7.61 -12.18 2.60
CA VAL A 29 6.59 -11.41 1.90
C VAL A 29 5.94 -12.29 0.83
N CYS A 30 4.65 -12.57 1.00
CA CYS A 30 3.86 -13.40 0.08
C CYS A 30 3.11 -12.60 -0.99
N GLY A 31 2.94 -11.29 -0.79
CA GLY A 31 2.26 -10.39 -1.72
C GLY A 31 2.22 -8.96 -1.18
N ALA A 32 1.93 -8.01 -2.05
CA ALA A 32 1.85 -6.60 -1.69
C ALA A 32 0.75 -5.87 -2.48
N VAL A 33 0.09 -4.94 -1.80
CA VAL A 33 -0.70 -3.86 -2.42
C VAL A 33 -0.01 -2.56 -2.03
N VAL A 34 0.38 -1.76 -3.01
CA VAL A 34 1.11 -0.51 -2.81
C VAL A 34 0.24 0.65 -3.27
N LEU A 35 -0.07 1.54 -2.34
CA LEU A 35 -0.73 2.82 -2.62
C LEU A 35 0.34 3.90 -2.77
N LEU A 36 0.24 4.67 -3.84
CA LEU A 36 1.20 5.71 -4.20
C LEU A 36 0.44 7.03 -4.34
N THR A 37 0.88 8.06 -3.61
CA THR A 37 0.52 9.44 -3.94
C THR A 37 1.44 9.93 -5.03
N VAL A 38 0.87 10.42 -6.13
CA VAL A 38 1.63 10.87 -7.30
C VAL A 38 1.24 12.32 -7.61
N GLU A 39 2.23 13.19 -7.74
CA GLU A 39 2.05 14.55 -8.24
C GLU A 39 1.97 14.54 -9.76
N GLU A 40 0.88 15.07 -10.30
CA GLU A 40 0.64 15.23 -11.73
C GLU A 40 1.30 16.52 -12.25
N PRO A 41 1.53 16.66 -13.57
CA PRO A 41 2.24 17.82 -14.11
C PRO A 41 1.60 19.19 -13.84
N ASP A 42 0.32 19.21 -13.47
CA ASP A 42 -0.43 20.40 -13.07
C ASP A 42 -0.35 20.71 -11.56
N GLY A 43 0.39 19.90 -10.80
CA GLY A 43 0.55 20.01 -9.36
C GLY A 43 -0.56 19.32 -8.55
N HIS A 44 -1.52 18.65 -9.18
CA HIS A 44 -2.52 17.86 -8.46
C HIS A 44 -1.92 16.55 -7.93
N ILE A 45 -2.27 16.19 -6.69
CA ILE A 45 -1.94 14.89 -6.11
C ILE A 45 -3.06 13.91 -6.43
N SER A 46 -2.71 12.77 -7.00
CA SER A 46 -3.63 11.66 -7.24
C SER A 46 -3.14 10.36 -6.61
N LEU A 47 -4.08 9.46 -6.34
CA LEU A 47 -3.77 8.13 -5.81
C LEU A 47 -3.59 7.14 -6.97
N ARG A 48 -2.55 6.33 -6.88
CA ARG A 48 -2.28 5.18 -7.76
C ARG A 48 -2.16 3.93 -6.91
N CYS A 49 -2.54 2.79 -7.48
CA CYS A 49 -2.47 1.49 -6.81
C CYS A 49 -1.77 0.49 -7.73
N ALA A 50 -0.86 -0.28 -7.14
CA ALA A 50 -0.16 -1.38 -7.77
C ALA A 50 -0.17 -2.59 -6.83
N TRP A 51 0.03 -3.78 -7.38
CA TRP A 51 -0.05 -5.02 -6.62
C TRP A 51 0.79 -6.12 -7.26
N SER A 52 1.08 -7.17 -6.50
CA SER A 52 1.79 -8.36 -6.98
C SER A 52 1.03 -9.04 -8.13
N GLU A 53 1.77 -9.60 -9.08
CA GLU A 53 1.17 -10.33 -10.20
C GLU A 53 0.32 -11.52 -9.70
N GLY A 54 -0.79 -11.79 -10.39
CA GLY A 54 -1.68 -12.91 -10.07
C GLY A 54 -2.71 -12.64 -8.97
N MET A 55 -2.60 -11.53 -8.23
CA MET A 55 -3.59 -11.21 -7.19
C MET A 55 -4.96 -10.89 -7.77
N THR A 56 -5.98 -11.54 -7.23
CA THR A 56 -7.39 -11.26 -7.51
C THR A 56 -7.82 -9.94 -6.90
N TRP A 57 -8.96 -9.41 -7.34
CA TRP A 57 -9.53 -8.22 -6.70
C TRP A 57 -9.94 -8.48 -5.24
N ILE A 58 -10.33 -9.71 -4.89
CA ILE A 58 -10.74 -10.09 -3.53
C ILE A 58 -9.56 -9.99 -2.58
N GLU A 59 -8.41 -10.56 -2.94
CA GLU A 59 -7.19 -10.52 -2.12
C GLU A 59 -6.72 -9.07 -1.90
N ARG A 60 -6.79 -8.24 -2.96
CA ARG A 60 -6.41 -6.82 -2.88
C ARG A 60 -7.29 -6.03 -1.92
N ILE A 61 -8.61 -6.20 -2.01
CA ILE A 61 -9.55 -5.56 -1.09
C ILE A 61 -9.36 -6.09 0.33
N GLY A 62 -9.15 -7.39 0.50
CA GLY A 62 -8.90 -8.02 1.80
C GLY A 62 -7.70 -7.39 2.52
N ILE A 63 -6.57 -7.24 1.82
CA ILE A 63 -5.36 -6.60 2.38
C ILE A 63 -5.62 -5.15 2.76
N LEU A 64 -6.27 -4.37 1.89
CA LEU A 64 -6.55 -2.96 2.18
C LEU A 64 -7.44 -2.78 3.42
N ARG A 65 -8.44 -3.65 3.60
CA ARG A 65 -9.32 -3.64 4.78
C ARG A 65 -8.61 -4.12 6.04
N ALA A 66 -7.74 -5.12 5.93
CA ALA A 66 -6.92 -5.57 7.05
C ALA A 66 -5.95 -4.47 7.50
N ALA A 67 -5.31 -3.78 6.56
CA ALA A 67 -4.43 -2.65 6.83
C ALA A 67 -5.19 -1.47 7.45
N GLU A 68 -6.33 -1.07 6.88
CA GLU A 68 -7.21 -0.03 7.46
C GLU A 68 -7.56 -0.36 8.92
N ARG A 69 -7.98 -1.59 9.21
CA ARG A 69 -8.32 -2.02 10.57
C ARG A 69 -7.11 -2.00 11.53
N ALA A 70 -5.91 -2.29 11.04
CA ALA A 70 -4.69 -2.28 11.85
C ALA A 70 -4.20 -0.85 12.17
N GLU A 71 -4.42 0.09 11.26
CA GLU A 71 -4.05 1.51 11.41
C GLU A 71 -5.07 2.31 12.23
N LEU A 72 -6.36 1.94 12.15
CA LEU A 72 -7.37 2.57 12.97
C LEU A 72 -7.04 2.34 14.45
N PRO A 73 -7.11 3.39 15.29
CA PRO A 73 -7.01 3.23 16.73
C PRO A 73 -7.97 2.13 17.17
N ALA A 74 -7.55 1.27 18.10
CA ALA A 74 -8.48 0.35 18.72
C ALA A 74 -9.60 1.19 19.35
N ASP A 75 -10.76 1.24 18.71
CA ASP A 75 -11.95 1.88 19.26
C ASP A 75 -12.21 1.22 20.62
N GLY A 76 -11.93 1.98 21.67
CA GLY A 76 -12.20 1.59 23.05
C GLY A 76 -11.51 0.30 23.46
N ALA A 77 -10.36 0.44 24.12
CA ALA A 77 -10.10 -0.42 25.26
C ALA A 77 -11.29 -0.29 26.24
N HIS A 78 -12.28 -1.16 26.06
CA HIS A 78 -13.17 -1.65 27.10
C HIS A 78 -13.67 -0.60 28.10
N ASP A 79 -14.63 0.25 27.70
CA ASP A 79 -15.62 0.73 28.66
C ASP A 79 -16.83 -0.21 28.62
N TRP A 80 -16.71 -1.32 29.35
CA TRP A 80 -17.83 -2.20 29.69
C TRP A 80 -18.29 -1.99 31.14
N ARG A 81 -17.99 -0.84 31.75
CA ARG A 81 -18.61 -0.43 33.03
C ARG A 81 -19.90 0.33 32.70
N ILE A 82 -21.07 -0.19 33.08
CA ILE A 82 -21.75 0.04 34.37
C ILE A 82 -21.92 1.53 34.66
#